data_AF-A0AAU5DN21-F1
#
_entry.id   AF-A0AAU5DN21-F1
#
_cell.length_a   1.000
_cell.length_b   1.000
_cell.length_c   1.000
_cell.angle_alpha   90.00
_cell.angle_beta   90.00
_cell.angle_gamma   90.00
#
_symmetry.space_group_name_H-M   'P 1'
#
loop_
_entity.id
_entity.type
_entity.pdbx_description
1 polymer ?
#
loop_
_entity_poly.entity_id
_entity_poly.type
_entity_poly.pdbx_seq_one_letter_code
_entity_poly.pdbx_strand_id
1 'polypeptide(L)' 'MTAVAVEIAPIRPLSEPDAEIILIDDVDAFAAATTPGCGDDNPYN' A
#
# COMPACT_ATOMS: atom_id res chain seq x y z
N MET A 1 34.75 -13.47 30.74
CA MET A 1 33.79 -12.90 29.77
C MET A 1 32.63 -13.89 29.68
N THR A 2 31.40 -13.45 29.92
CA THR A 2 30.22 -14.34 29.96
C THR A 2 29.48 -14.21 28.63
N ALA A 3 29.27 -15.33 27.94
CA ALA A 3 28.51 -15.35 26.70
C ALA A 3 27.01 -15.43 27.00
N VAL A 4 26.22 -14.55 26.40
CA VAL A 4 24.75 -14.60 26.42
C VAL A 4 24.29 -15.16 25.08
N ALA A 5 23.62 -16.31 25.10
CA ALA A 5 23.00 -16.87 23.91
C ALA A 5 21.61 -16.23 23.72
N VAL A 6 21.38 -15.62 22.56
CA VAL A 6 20.06 -15.12 22.15
C VAL A 6 19.51 -16.10 21.13
N GLU A 7 18.34 -16.67 21.42
CA GLU A 7 17.62 -17.52 20.49
C GLU A 7 16.88 -16.64 19.49
N ILE A 8 17.27 -16.73 18.21
CA ILE A 8 16.59 -16.04 17.11
C ILE A 8 15.57 -17.02 16.53
N ALA A 9 14.31 -16.87 16.90
CA ALA A 9 13.23 -17.62 16.30
C ALA A 9 12.92 -17.07 14.89
N PRO A 10 12.55 -17.93 13.91
CA PRO A 10 12.10 -17.46 12.61
C PRO A 10 10.82 -16.63 12.74
N ILE A 11 10.86 -15.39 12.28
CA ILE A 11 9.67 -14.54 12.17
C ILE A 11 8.86 -15.07 10.98
N ARG A 12 7.61 -15.50 11.23
CA ARG A 12 6.68 -15.79 10.14
C ARG A 12 6.24 -14.46 9.52
N PRO A 13 6.22 -14.31 8.20
CA PRO A 13 5.62 -13.14 7.58
C PRO A 13 4.16 -13.06 8.05
N LEU A 14 3.76 -11.89 8.54
CA LEU A 14 2.34 -11.59 8.75
C LEU A 14 1.67 -11.78 7.40
N SER A 15 0.61 -12.61 7.33
CA SER A 15 -0.21 -12.67 6.13
C SER A 15 -0.73 -11.25 5.87
N GLU A 16 -0.48 -10.73 4.67
CA GLU A 16 -1.11 -9.48 4.25
C GLU A 16 -2.62 -9.62 4.45
N PRO A 17 -3.32 -8.60 4.97
CA PRO A 17 -4.78 -8.67 5.08
C PRO A 17 -5.33 -8.99 3.69
N ASP A 18 -6.28 -9.92 3.62
CA ASP A 18 -6.89 -10.36 2.36
C ASP A 18 -7.24 -9.12 1.53
N ALA A 19 -6.52 -8.90 0.44
CA ALA A 19 -6.71 -7.72 -0.38
C ALA A 19 -8.14 -7.79 -0.94
N GLU A 20 -8.98 -6.83 -0.57
CA GLU A 20 -10.34 -6.75 -1.07
C GLU A 20 -10.28 -6.40 -2.57
N ILE A 21 -10.57 -7.39 -3.42
CA ILE A 21 -10.58 -7.22 -4.88
C ILE A 21 -11.92 -6.63 -5.28
N ILE A 22 -11.92 -5.38 -5.73
CA ILE A 22 -13.10 -4.70 -6.28
C ILE A 22 -13.02 -4.73 -7.81
N LEU A 23 -14.03 -5.33 -8.44
CA LEU A 23 -14.18 -5.33 -9.90
C LEU A 23 -14.93 -4.08 -10.33
N ILE A 24 -14.30 -3.27 -11.18
CA ILE A 24 -14.89 -2.06 -11.77
C ILE A 24 -15.19 -2.36 -13.24
N ASP A 25 -16.46 -2.29 -13.62
CA ASP A 25 -16.94 -2.59 -14.98
C ASP A 25 -16.59 -1.46 -15.97
N ASP A 26 -16.67 -0.21 -15.51
CA ASP A 26 -16.34 0.98 -16.30
C ASP A 26 -15.39 1.90 -15.50
N VAL A 27 -14.09 1.77 -15.80
CA VAL A 27 -13.03 2.54 -15.15
C VAL A 27 -13.11 4.02 -15.52
N ASP A 28 -13.53 4.34 -16.74
CA ASP A 28 -13.58 5.70 -17.24
C ASP A 28 -14.71 6.48 -16.56
N ALA A 29 -15.89 5.87 -16.40
CA ALA A 29 -16.98 6.45 -15.63
C ALA A 29 -16.61 6.65 -14.14
N PHE A 30 -15.87 5.69 -13.56
CA PHE A 30 -15.40 5.79 -12.18
C PHE A 30 -14.38 6.94 -12.01
N ALA A 31 -13.42 7.05 -12.94
CA ALA A 31 -12.41 8.11 -12.93
C ALA A 31 -12.98 9.49 -13.27
N ALA A 32 -14.01 9.57 -14.12
CA ALA A 32 -14.68 10.83 -14.44
C ALA A 32 -15.39 11.47 -13.23
N ALA A 33 -15.84 10.65 -12.28
CA ALA A 33 -16.40 11.12 -11.00
C ALA A 33 -15.31 11.61 -10.02
N THR A 34 -14.04 11.30 -10.28
CA THR A 34 -12.92 11.89 -9.56
C THR A 34 -12.60 13.24 -10.18
N THR A 35 -12.93 14.33 -9.49
CA THR A 35 -12.52 15.67 -9.92
C THR A 35 -11.00 15.73 -9.99
N PRO A 36 -10.38 16.08 -11.14
CA PRO A 36 -8.96 16.37 -11.20
C PRO A 36 -8.72 17.71 -10.51
N GLY A 37 -8.55 17.63 -9.20
CA GLY A 37 -8.13 18.69 -8.31
C GLY A 37 -6.70 18.50 -7.83
N CYS A 38 -5.91 17.61 -8.46
CA CYS A 38 -4.49 17.89 -8.62
C CYS A 38 -4.40 19.09 -9.57
N GLY A 39 -4.75 20.26 -9.03
CA GLY A 39 -4.09 21.48 -9.45
C GLY A 39 -2.61 21.18 -9.44
N ASP A 40 -1.96 21.63 -10.49
CA ASP A 40 -0.54 21.52 -10.71
C ASP A 40 0.22 22.13 -9.52
N ASP A 41 0.34 21.36 -8.44
CA ASP A 41 1.14 21.62 -7.25
C ASP A 41 2.62 21.30 -7.55
N ASN A 42 3.00 21.25 -8.84
CA ASN A 42 4.38 21.22 -9.24
C ASN A 42 4.92 22.65 -9.13
N PRO A 43 5.80 22.98 -8.17
CA PRO A 43 6.38 24.31 -8.04
C PRO A 43 7.37 24.66 -9.17
N TYR A 44 7.43 23.84 -10.23
CA TYR A 44 8.38 23.93 -11.33
C TYR A 44 7.71 23.94 -12.72
N ASN A 45 6.39 24.09 -12.84
CA ASN A 45 5.74 24.34 -14.13
C ASN A 45 5.71 25.85 -14.47
#